data_AF-A0A919ANI5-F1
#
_entry.id   AF-A0A919ANI5-F1
#
_cell.length_a   1.000
_cell.length_b   1.000
_cell.length_c   1.000
_cell.angle_alpha   90.00
_cell.angle_beta   90.00
_cell.angle_gamma   90.00
#
_symmetry.space_group_name_H-M   'P 1'
#
loop_
_entity.id
_entity.type
_entity.pdbx_description
1 polymer ?
#
loop_
_entity_poly.entity_id
_entity_poly.type
_entity_poly.pdbx_seq_one_letter_code
_entity_poly.pdbx_strand_id
1 'polypeptide(L)' 'MPLPYSILCLVLTLSAGGWAWYRDRNYQPGNPSLVSPSFVLTMATIISVVLIAQIFSQLTGITWDSPYMRR' A
#
# COMPACT_ATOMS: atom_id res chain seq x y z
N MET A 1 -11.88 -5.72 -8.67
CA MET A 1 -10.75 -6.66 -8.88
C MET A 1 -11.01 -7.95 -8.11
N PRO A 2 -10.65 -9.13 -8.63
CA PRO A 2 -10.84 -10.39 -7.92
C PRO A 2 -9.96 -10.42 -6.66
N LEU A 3 -10.51 -10.93 -5.56
CA LEU A 3 -9.87 -11.07 -4.25
C LEU A 3 -8.40 -11.56 -4.27
N PRO A 4 -7.99 -12.56 -5.09
CA PRO A 4 -6.59 -12.99 -5.17
C PRO A 4 -5.63 -11.89 -5.66
N TYR A 5 -6.06 -11.01 -6.55
CA TYR A 5 -5.21 -9.93 -7.06
C TYR A 5 -4.97 -8.84 -6.00
N SER A 6 -5.97 -8.55 -5.18
CA SER A 6 -5.84 -7.59 -4.06
C SER A 6 -4.83 -8.08 -3.02
N ILE A 7 -4.83 -9.39 -2.72
CA ILE A 7 -3.87 -10.01 -1.81
C ILE A 7 -2.46 -9.98 -2.41
N LEU A 8 -2.30 -10.33 -3.68
CA LEU A 8 -1.00 -10.25 -4.37
C LEU A 8 -0.44 -8.82 -4.36
N CYS A 9 -1.28 -7.81 -4.65
CA CYS A 9 -0.88 -6.41 -4.57
C CYS A 9 -0.44 -6.01 -3.15
N LEU A 10 -1.12 -6.50 -2.12
CA LEU A 10 -0.76 -6.21 -0.73
C LEU A 10 0.59 -6.83 -0.36
N VAL A 11 0.85 -8.08 -0.77
CA VAL A 11 2.15 -8.74 -0.57
C VAL A 11 3.27 -8.00 -1.30
N LEU A 12 3.03 -7.57 -2.54
CA LEU A 12 4.01 -6.78 -3.32
C LEU A 12 4.31 -5.42 -2.65
N THR A 13 3.27 -4.77 -2.12
CA THR A 13 3.40 -3.47 -1.45
C THR A 13 4.19 -3.59 -0.15
N LEU A 14 3.94 -4.62 0.65
CA LEU A 14 4.70 -4.92 1.86
C LEU A 14 6.16 -5.28 1.54
N SER A 15 6.39 -6.05 0.48
CA SER A 15 7.74 -6.41 0.03
C SER A 15 8.52 -5.17 -0.44
N ALA A 16 7.87 -4.26 -1.17
CA ALA A 16 8.46 -2.98 -1.59
C ALA A 16 8.75 -2.05 -0.40
N GLY A 17 7.84 -1.96 0.57
CA GLY A 17 8.05 -1.20 1.80
C GLY A 17 9.21 -1.75 2.65
N GLY A 18 9.30 -3.08 2.79
CA GLY A 18 10.40 -3.75 3.47
C GLY A 18 11.75 -3.52 2.79
N TRP A 19 11.78 -3.57 1.46
CA TRP A 19 12.98 -3.24 0.67
C TRP A 19 13.38 -1.76 0.83
N ALA A 20 12.42 -0.84 0.79
CA ALA A 20 12.68 0.59 0.99
C ALA A 20 13.24 0.87 2.39
N TRP A 21 12.69 0.24 3.42
CA TRP A 21 13.19 0.36 4.80
C TRP A 21 14.60 -0.22 4.97
N TYR A 22 14.87 -1.38 4.36
CA TYR A 22 16.20 -1.97 4.36
C TYR A 22 17.22 -1.05 3.66
N ARG A 23 16.83 -0.44 2.54
CA ARG A 23 17.68 0.51 1.82
C ARG A 23 17.91 1.80 2.61
N ASP A 24 16.91 2.30 3.33
CA ASP A 24 17.02 3.47 4.21
C ASP A 24 18.04 3.24 5.33
N ARG A 25 18.02 2.05 5.95
CA ARG A 25 19.00 1.69 6.98
C ARG A 25 20.42 1.54 6.45
N ASN A 26 20.57 1.12 5.21
CA ASN A 26 21.88 0.97 4.55
C ASN A 26 22.26 2.21 3.73
N TYR A 27 21.54 3.32 3.90
CA TYR A 27 21.72 4.51 3.08
C TYR A 27 23.03 5.21 3.44
N GLN A 28 23.99 5.17 2.52
CA GLN A 28 25.24 5.90 2.66
C GLN A 28 25.05 7.35 2.19
N PRO A 29 25.40 8.36 3.01
CA PRO A 29 25.34 9.76 2.61
C PRO A 29 26.38 10.02 1.51
N GLY A 30 25.93 10.11 0.27
CA GLY A 30 26.79 10.30 -0.91
C GLY A 30 26.16 9.88 -2.24
N ASN A 31 25.09 9.09 -2.22
CA ASN A 31 24.33 8.73 -3.40
C ASN A 31 22.92 9.35 -3.34
N PRO A 32 22.65 10.48 -4.01
CA PRO A 32 21.33 11.10 -3.99
C PRO A 32 20.35 10.24 -4.80
N SER A 33 19.60 9.39 -4.09
CA SER A 33 18.45 8.69 -4.66
C SER A 33 17.37 9.74 -4.97
N LEU A 34 16.89 9.75 -6.21
CA LEU A 34 15.83 10.65 -6.71
C LEU A 34 14.53 10.61 -5.87
N VAL A 35 14.35 9.56 -5.07
CA VAL A 35 13.19 9.37 -4.20
C VAL A 35 13.69 8.97 -2.81
N SER A 36 13.28 9.72 -1.79
CA SER A 36 13.63 9.38 -0.41
C SER A 36 12.98 8.05 -0.01
N PRO A 37 13.71 7.15 0.66
CA PRO A 37 13.14 5.88 1.10
C PRO A 37 11.92 6.08 2.01
N SER A 38 11.91 7.16 2.81
CA SER A 38 10.78 7.56 3.65
C SER A 38 9.52 7.85 2.84
N PHE A 39 9.65 8.51 1.68
CA PHE A 39 8.52 8.78 0.78
C PHE A 39 7.94 7.47 0.20
N VAL A 40 8.80 6.53 -0.18
CA VAL A 40 8.37 5.20 -0.64
C VAL A 40 7.64 4.44 0.46
N LEU A 41 8.12 4.53 1.70
CA LEU A 41 7.48 3.91 2.86
C LEU A 41 6.07 4.47 3.10
N THR A 42 5.91 5.79 3.05
CA THR A 42 4.61 6.46 3.22
C THR A 42 3.62 6.11 2.10
N MET A 43 4.08 6.01 0.86
CA MET A 43 3.22 5.58 -0.25
C MET A 43 2.80 4.12 -0.10
N ALA A 44 3.73 3.24 0.30
CA ALA A 44 3.44 1.83 0.54
C ALA A 44 2.42 1.62 1.67
N THR A 45 2.50 2.40 2.76
CA THR A 45 1.52 2.31 3.86
C THR A 45 0.13 2.79 3.41
N ILE A 46 0.03 3.90 2.69
CA ILE A 46 -1.25 4.40 2.16
C ILE A 46 -1.90 3.36 1.24
N ILE A 47 -1.14 2.81 0.29
CA ILE A 47 -1.65 1.78 -0.63
C ILE A 47 -2.09 0.53 0.14
N SER A 48 -1.31 0.11 1.15
CA SER A 48 -1.65 -1.05 1.98
C SER A 48 -2.97 -0.85 2.73
N VAL A 49 -3.21 0.33 3.30
CA VAL A 49 -4.48 0.65 4.00
C VAL A 49 -5.67 0.57 3.05
N VAL A 50 -5.54 1.12 1.84
CA VAL A 50 -6.60 1.06 0.82
C VAL A 50 -6.90 -0.38 0.41
N LEU A 51 -5.87 -1.20 0.20
CA LEU A 51 -6.03 -2.62 -0.13
C LEU A 51 -6.69 -3.41 0.99
N ILE A 52 -6.32 -3.15 2.25
CA ILE A 52 -6.96 -3.77 3.42
C ILE A 52 -8.44 -3.39 3.48
N ALA A 53 -8.77 -2.12 3.32
CA ALA A 53 -10.15 -1.65 3.29
C ALA A 53 -10.96 -2.32 2.17
N GLN A 54 -10.35 -2.49 1.00
CA GLN A 54 -10.97 -3.18 -0.13
C GLN A 54 -11.19 -4.68 0.15
N ILE A 55 -10.19 -5.38 0.70
CA ILE A 55 -10.32 -6.80 1.09
C ILE A 55 -11.40 -6.96 2.16
N PHE A 56 -11.42 -6.09 3.16
CA PHE A 56 -12.43 -6.09 4.21
C PHE A 56 -13.85 -5.89 3.65
N SER A 57 -14.02 -4.95 2.72
CA SER A 57 -15.31 -4.74 2.03
C SER A 57 -15.73 -5.99 1.25
N GLN A 58 -14.80 -6.67 0.57
CA GLN A 58 -15.11 -7.91 -0.16
C GLN A 58 -15.46 -9.08 0.76
N LEU A 59 -14.84 -9.18 1.94
CA LEU A 59 -15.11 -10.24 2.91
C LEU A 59 -16.42 -10.03 3.67
N THR A 60 -16.72 -8.78 4.03
CA THR A 60 -17.91 -8.44 4.83
C THR A 60 -19.15 -8.19 3.98
N GLY A 61 -18.98 -7.93 2.68
CA GLY A 61 -20.06 -7.45 1.81
C GLY A 61 -20.55 -6.05 2.17
N ILE A 62 -19.95 -5.39 3.16
CA ILE A 62 -20.26 -4.02 3.55
C ILE A 62 -19.52 -3.12 2.57
N THR A 63 -20.25 -2.64 1.56
CA THR A 63 -19.83 -1.52 0.75
C THR A 63 -20.14 -0.25 1.54
N TRP A 64 -19.10 0.53 1.85
CA TRP A 64 -19.26 1.90 2.33
C TRP A 64 -19.71 2.76 1.14
N ASP A 65 -20.90 2.47 0.61
CA ASP A 65 -21.50 3.31 -0.42
C ASP A 65 -21.81 4.65 0.24
N SER A 66 -21.13 5.68 -0.26
CA SER A 66 -21.42 7.06 0.12
C SER A 66 -22.93 7.29 -0.03
N PRO A 67 -23.64 7.78 1.00
CA PRO A 67 -25.10 7.98 0.96
C PRO A 67 -25.54 8.94 -0.17
N TYR A 68 -24.60 9.64 -0.79
CA TYR A 68 -24.82 10.52 -1.93
C TYR A 68 -24.87 9.81 -3.30
N MET A 69 -24.54 8.51 -3.39
CA MET A 69 -24.58 7.73 -4.64
C MET A 69 -25.87 6.92 -4.85
N ARG A 70 -26.84 6.95 -3.92
CA ARG A 70 -28.19 6.42 -4.17
C ARG A 70 -29.04 7.48 -4.89
N ARG A 71 -28.95 7.55 -6.21
CA ARG A 71 -29.96 8.19 -7.06
C ARG A 71 -30.40 7.22 -8.14
#